data_AF-A0A4S0JJD7-F1
#
_entry.id   AF-A0A4S0JJD7-F1
#
_cell.length_a   1.000
_cell.length_b   1.000
_cell.length_c   1.000
_cell.angle_alpha   90.00
_cell.angle_beta   90.00
_cell.angle_gamma   90.00
#
_symmetry.space_group_name_H-M   'P 1'
#
loop_
_entity.id
_entity.type
_entity.pdbx_description
1 polymer ?
#
loop_
_entity_poly.entity_id
_entity_poly.type
_entity_poly.pdbx_seq_one_letter_code
_entity_poly.pdbx_strand_id
1 'polypeptide(L)' 'MDDVSTTAETVSAGNSVVSASAIPADELARLTDDIVSALKTVYDPEIPADIYELGLVYKIDIEDDRSVKIDMTLT' A
#
# COMPACT_ATOMS: atom_id res chain seq x y z
N MET A 1 -2.46 -28.73 -42.98
CA MET A 1 -1.50 -29.54 -42.20
C MET A 1 -0.19 -29.37 -42.92
N ASP A 2 0.73 -28.51 -42.53
CA ASP A 2 1.03 -27.93 -41.22
C ASP A 2 1.88 -26.68 -41.47
N ASP A 3 1.56 -25.55 -40.85
CA ASP A 3 2.59 -24.57 -40.49
C ASP A 3 2.09 -23.78 -39.27
N VAL A 4 2.71 -24.11 -38.14
CA VAL A 4 2.39 -23.63 -36.81
C VAL A 4 2.90 -22.18 -36.69
N SER A 5 1.97 -21.23 -36.65
CA SER A 5 2.25 -19.84 -36.34
C SER A 5 2.60 -19.70 -34.86
N THR A 6 3.86 -19.98 -34.51
CA THR A 6 4.50 -19.48 -33.29
C THR A 6 4.59 -17.96 -33.40
N THR A 7 3.74 -17.24 -32.66
CA THR A 7 4.09 -15.89 -32.22
C THR A 7 4.42 -15.98 -30.74
N ALA A 8 5.71 -15.90 -30.46
CA ALA A 8 6.25 -15.82 -29.12
C ALA A 8 5.95 -14.41 -28.59
N GLU A 9 4.96 -14.28 -27.71
CA GLU A 9 4.85 -13.09 -26.86
C GLU A 9 6.06 -13.03 -25.93
N THR A 10 7.01 -12.22 -26.37
CA THR A 10 8.23 -11.89 -25.65
C THR A 10 7.94 -10.70 -24.75
N VAL A 11 7.95 -10.98 -23.45
CA VAL A 11 8.52 -10.13 -22.39
C VAL A 11 7.74 -8.85 -22.03
N SER A 12 6.93 -8.96 -20.99
CA SER A 12 6.71 -7.85 -20.06
C SER A 12 7.75 -7.90 -18.94
N ALA A 13 8.94 -7.37 -19.24
CA ALA A 13 9.91 -6.97 -18.22
C ALA A 13 9.48 -5.60 -17.68
N GLY A 14 8.52 -5.62 -16.76
CA GLY A 14 8.20 -4.48 -15.91
C GLY A 14 9.02 -4.58 -14.63
N ASN A 15 10.30 -4.22 -14.70
CA ASN A 15 11.11 -3.93 -13.53
C ASN A 15 10.46 -2.76 -12.79
N SER A 16 9.52 -3.03 -11.88
CA SER A 16 9.06 -2.07 -10.89
C SER A 16 10.21 -1.88 -9.92
N VAL A 17 11.14 -1.04 -10.36
CA VAL A 17 12.01 -0.20 -9.56
C VAL A 17 11.53 -0.18 -8.11
N VAL A 18 12.24 -0.91 -7.26
CA VAL A 18 12.38 -0.53 -5.87
C VAL A 18 13.14 0.81 -5.89
N SER A 19 12.45 1.87 -6.29
CA SER A 19 12.93 3.22 -6.12
C SER A 19 13.15 3.35 -4.63
N ALA A 20 14.42 3.50 -4.26
CA ALA A 20 14.77 3.95 -2.93
C ALA A 20 13.87 5.16 -2.65
N SER A 21 12.94 5.02 -1.70
CA SER A 21 12.00 6.07 -1.36
C SER A 21 12.78 7.38 -1.19
N ALA A 22 12.38 8.41 -1.93
CA ALA A 22 13.04 9.71 -1.88
C ALA A 22 12.82 10.40 -0.51
N ILE A 23 11.94 9.83 0.30
CA ILE A 23 11.61 10.27 1.65
C ILE A 23 12.70 9.78 2.62
N PRO A 24 13.35 10.69 3.38
CA PRO A 24 14.29 10.29 4.41
C PRO A 24 13.59 9.48 5.50
N ALA A 25 14.29 8.47 6.05
CA ALA A 25 13.70 7.53 7.01
C ALA A 25 13.08 8.21 8.24
N ASP A 26 13.66 9.32 8.71
CA ASP A 26 13.11 10.11 9.81
C ASP A 26 11.76 10.75 9.47
N GLU A 27 11.58 11.21 8.23
CA GLU A 27 10.32 11.80 7.76
C GLU A 27 9.27 10.70 7.55
N LEU A 28 9.68 9.55 7.00
CA LEU A 28 8.80 8.39 6.87
C LEU A 28 8.29 7.90 8.23
N ALA A 29 9.15 7.85 9.25
CA ALA A 29 8.75 7.47 10.60
C ALA A 29 7.75 8.47 11.21
N ARG A 30 7.96 9.77 11.02
CA ARG A 30 7.01 10.81 11.48
C ARG A 30 5.66 10.70 10.77
N LEU A 31 5.68 10.58 9.44
CA LEU A 31 4.45 10.41 8.65
C LEU A 31 3.70 9.15 9.08
N THR A 32 4.42 8.05 9.30
CA THR A 32 3.81 6.80 9.79
C THR A 32 3.16 7.00 11.16
N ASP A 33 3.84 7.65 12.10
CA ASP A 33 3.28 7.93 13.44
C ASP A 33 2.04 8.83 13.36
N ASP A 34 2.10 9.90 12.55
CA ASP A 34 0.97 10.81 12.32
C ASP A 34 -0.24 10.07 11.71
N ILE A 35 0.00 9.21 10.71
CA ILE A 35 -1.05 8.41 10.06
C ILE A 35 -1.65 7.41 11.05
N VAL A 36 -0.82 6.68 11.80
CA VAL A 36 -1.30 5.71 12.81
C VAL A 36 -2.10 6.43 13.89
N SER A 37 -1.63 7.57 14.37
CA SER A 37 -2.35 8.41 15.34
C SER A 37 -3.71 8.84 14.80
N ALA A 38 -3.78 9.28 13.54
CA ALA A 38 -5.04 9.62 12.88
C ALA A 38 -5.98 8.40 12.75
N LEU A 39 -5.47 7.23 12.35
CA LEU A 39 -6.26 6.01 12.23
C LEU A 39 -6.84 5.55 13.57
N LYS A 40 -6.10 5.75 14.68
CA LYS A 40 -6.57 5.47 16.04
C LYS A 40 -7.73 6.36 16.49
N THR A 41 -8.00 7.48 15.80
CA THR A 41 -9.17 8.34 16.08
C THR A 41 -10.45 7.87 15.35
N VAL A 42 -10.31 6.96 14.40
CA VAL A 42 -11.42 6.41 13.62
C VAL A 42 -11.90 5.13 14.29
N TYR A 43 -13.13 5.15 14.78
CA TYR A 43 -13.76 4.04 15.48
C TYR A 43 -14.72 3.29 14.55
N ASP A 44 -14.77 1.96 14.72
CA ASP A 44 -15.79 1.16 14.08
C ASP A 44 -17.17 1.39 14.73
N PRO A 45 -18.25 1.63 13.95
CA PRO A 45 -19.57 1.90 14.50
C PRO A 45 -20.25 0.66 15.10
N GLU A 46 -19.82 -0.55 14.74
CA GLU A 46 -20.39 -1.81 15.27
C GLU A 46 -19.70 -2.24 16.57
N ILE A 47 -18.38 -2.02 16.66
CA ILE A 47 -17.55 -2.31 17.83
C ILE A 47 -16.80 -1.03 18.22
N PRO A 48 -17.02 -0.45 19.42
CA PRO A 48 -16.43 0.83 19.83
C PRO A 48 -14.93 0.68 20.19
N ALA A 49 -14.13 0.31 19.20
CA ALA A 49 -12.69 0.19 19.20
C ALA A 49 -12.15 0.83 17.91
N ASP A 50 -10.89 1.24 17.92
CA ASP A 50 -10.29 1.89 16.76
C ASP A 50 -9.88 0.88 15.68
N ILE A 51 -9.95 1.30 14.42
CA ILE A 51 -9.70 0.43 13.25
C ILE A 51 -8.26 -0.10 13.18
N TYR A 52 -7.32 0.55 13.87
CA TYR A 52 -5.92 0.13 13.91
C TYR A 52 -5.72 -1.03 14.89
N GLU A 53 -6.21 -0.92 16.11
CA GLU A 53 -6.15 -1.99 17.12
C GLU A 53 -7.01 -3.21 16.73
N LEU A 54 -8.09 -3.00 15.98
CA LEU A 54 -8.89 -4.08 15.41
C LEU A 54 -8.18 -4.84 14.27
N GLY A 55 -7.06 -4.32 13.76
CA GLY A 55 -6.32 -4.95 12.67
C GLY A 55 -7.05 -4.95 11.32
N LEU A 56 -7.94 -3.98 11.10
CA LEU A 56 -8.68 -3.83 9.84
C LEU A 56 -7.83 -3.21 8.71
N VAL A 57 -6.69 -2.62 9.08
CA VAL A 57 -5.71 -2.05 8.15
C VAL A 57 -4.64 -3.09 7.82
N TYR A 58 -4.55 -3.49 6.55
CA TYR A 58 -3.57 -4.48 6.10
C TYR A 58 -2.24 -3.86 5.68
N LYS A 59 -2.30 -2.68 5.03
CA LYS A 59 -1.12 -2.04 4.47
C LYS A 59 -1.28 -0.53 4.46
N ILE A 60 -0.19 0.16 4.77
CA ILE A 60 -0.04 1.61 4.59
C ILE A 60 1.19 1.79 3.68
N ASP A 61 0.98 2.38 2.51
CA ASP A 61 2.01 2.67 1.53
C ASP A 61 2.12 4.19 1.37
N ILE A 62 3.32 4.74 1.56
CA ILE A 62 3.59 6.17 1.46
C ILE A 62 4.44 6.38 0.22
N GLU A 63 3.83 6.99 -0.80
CA GLU A 63 4.46 7.26 -2.09
C GLU A 63 5.36 8.51 -2.01
N ASP A 64 6.30 8.63 -2.95
CA ASP A 64 7.28 9.73 -2.99
C ASP A 64 6.66 11.13 -3.15
N ASP A 65 5.43 11.20 -3.65
CA ASP A 65 4.62 12.41 -3.79
C ASP A 65 3.89 12.81 -2.49
N ARG A 66 4.10 12.05 -1.40
CA ARG A 66 3.38 12.13 -0.11
C ARG A 66 1.93 11.68 -0.19
N SER A 67 1.54 10.96 -1.24
CA SER A 67 0.26 10.25 -1.27
C SER A 67 0.31 9.04 -0.33
N VAL A 68 -0.76 8.84 0.44
CA VAL A 68 -0.89 7.72 1.37
C VAL A 68 -1.97 6.78 0.84
N LYS A 69 -1.58 5.55 0.53
CA LYS A 69 -2.49 4.47 0.14
C LYS A 69 -2.69 3.53 1.32
N ILE A 70 -3.95 3.26 1.65
CA ILE A 70 -4.33 2.43 2.79
C ILE A 70 -5.21 1.30 2.27
N ASP A 71 -4.72 0.07 2.41
CA ASP A 71 -5.49 -1.13 2.12
C ASP A 71 -6.19 -1.59 3.40
N MET A 72 -7.53 -1.59 3.37
CA MET A 72 -8.37 -1.97 4.51
C MET A 72 -9.60 -2.75 4.03
N THR A 73 -10.15 -3.56 4.93
CA THR A 73 -11.45 -4.24 4.74
C THR A 73 -12.47 -3.62 5.68
N LEU A 74 -13.68 -3.40 5.16
CA LEU A 74 -14.87 -3.07 5.95
C LEU A 74 -15.80 -4.29 5.94
N THR A 75 -16.39 -4.58 7.10
CA THR A 75 -17.42 -5.62 7.25
C THR A 75 -18.82 -5.07 7.01
#